data_AF-A0A6I3KN59-F1
#
_entry.id   AF-A0A6I3KN59-F1
#
_cell.length_a   1.000
_cell.length_b   1.000
_cell.length_c   1.000
_cell.angle_alpha   90.00
_cell.angle_beta   90.00
_cell.angle_gamma   90.00
#
_symmetry.space_group_name_H-M   'P 1'
#
loop_
_entity.id
_entity.type
_entity.pdbx_description
1 polymer ?
#
loop_
_entity_poly.entity_id
_entity_poly.type
_entity_poly.pdbx_seq_one_letter_code
_entity_poly.pdbx_strand_id
1 'polypeptide(L)' 'MDVVRGIVIWGGVALASGAVGGILAGVKNRDYSSWMAWCFVLPPLVLILLLLPRYQGVRPRQPRLDAGEESGLL' A
#
# COMPACT_ATOMS: atom_id res chain seq x y z
N MET A 1 -24.15 9.09 17.48
CA MET A 1 -23.28 8.01 16.97
C MET A 1 -22.43 7.58 18.14
N ASP A 2 -22.56 6.33 18.59
CA ASP A 2 -21.78 5.78 19.69
C ASP A 2 -20.31 5.58 19.27
N VAL A 3 -19.40 5.75 20.22
CA VAL A 3 -17.94 5.70 19.97
C VAL A 3 -17.53 4.37 19.34
N VAL A 4 -18.13 3.27 19.81
CA VAL A 4 -17.85 1.92 19.29
C VAL A 4 -18.22 1.81 17.81
N ARG A 5 -19.43 2.24 17.42
CA ARG A 5 -19.84 2.28 16.01
C ARG A 5 -18.91 3.12 15.15
N GLY A 6 -18.41 4.25 15.67
CA GLY A 6 -17.42 5.08 14.99
C GLY A 6 -16.12 4.33 14.70
N ILE A 7 -15.59 3.60 15.68
CA ILE A 7 -14.37 2.80 15.56
C ILE A 7 -14.53 1.68 14.53
N VAL A 8 -15.67 0.97 14.54
CA VAL A 8 -15.93 -0.11 13.59
C VAL A 8 -15.99 0.41 12.16
N ILE A 9 -16.69 1.52 11.93
CA ILE A 9 -16.77 2.15 10.61
C ILE A 9 -15.37 2.57 10.16
N TRP A 10 -14.61 3.23 11.02
CA TRP A 10 -13.25 3.66 10.69
C TRP A 10 -12.33 2.49 10.34
N GLY A 11 -12.32 1.43 11.17
CA GLY A 11 -11.51 0.24 10.94
C GLY A 11 -11.88 -0.50 9.64
N GLY A 12 -13.18 -0.60 9.35
CA GLY A 12 -13.66 -1.19 8.10
C GLY A 12 -13.22 -0.38 6.87
N VAL A 13 -13.35 0.94 6.93
CA VAL A 13 -12.90 1.86 5.87
C VAL A 13 -11.38 1.78 5.68
N ALA A 14 -10.61 1.74 6.77
CA ALA A 14 -9.15 1.58 6.74
C ALA A 14 -8.70 0.27 6.09
N LEU A 15 -9.29 -0.86 6.49
CA LEU A 15 -8.98 -2.17 5.91
C LEU A 15 -9.31 -2.23 4.43
N ALA A 16 -10.52 -1.78 4.05
CA ALA A 16 -10.94 -1.74 2.65
C ALA A 16 -10.01 -0.85 1.81
N SER A 17 -9.67 0.33 2.32
CA SER A 17 -8.75 1.25 1.66
C SER A 17 -7.35 0.66 1.48
N GLY A 18 -6.80 0.01 2.50
CA GLY A 18 -5.51 -0.68 2.40
C GLY A 18 -5.50 -1.72 1.28
N ALA A 19 -6.52 -2.60 1.26
CA ALA A 19 -6.66 -3.63 0.22
C ALA A 19 -6.75 -3.02 -1.19
N VAL A 20 -7.62 -2.02 -1.39
CA VAL A 20 -7.77 -1.33 -2.68
C VAL A 20 -6.48 -0.61 -3.07
N GLY A 21 -5.80 0.03 -2.12
CA GLY A 21 -4.52 0.70 -2.32
C GLY A 21 -3.43 -0.24 -2.81
N GLY A 22 -3.31 -1.44 -2.21
CA GLY A 22 -2.37 -2.46 -2.66
C GLY A 22 -2.65 -2.94 -4.08
N ILE A 23 -3.92 -3.18 -4.42
CA ILE A 23 -4.34 -3.60 -5.77
C ILE A 23 -4.03 -2.52 -6.80
N LEU A 24 -4.47 -1.27 -6.54
CA LEU A 24 -4.24 -0.13 -7.44
C LEU A 24 -2.75 0.13 -7.64
N ALA A 25 -1.93 0.00 -6.60
CA ALA A 25 -0.48 0.17 -6.70
C ALA A 25 0.16 -0.89 -7.60
N GLY A 26 -0.26 -2.16 -7.48
CA GLY A 26 0.17 -3.23 -8.38
C GLY A 26 -0.16 -2.93 -9.85
N VAL A 27 -1.40 -2.54 -10.13
CA VAL A 27 -1.85 -2.17 -11.49
C VAL A 27 -1.09 -0.95 -12.02
N LYS A 28 -0.82 0.04 -11.17
CA LYS A 28 -0.13 1.28 -11.52
C LYS A 28 1.40 1.17 -11.51
N ASN A 29 1.95 -0.04 -11.40
CA ASN A 29 3.40 -0.31 -11.41
C ASN A 29 4.14 0.43 -10.27
N ARG A 30 3.54 0.44 -9.08
CA ARG A 30 4.04 1.09 -7.85
C ARG A 30 4.23 0.07 -6.74
N ASP A 31 4.86 0.47 -5.65
CA ASP A 31 5.09 -0.40 -4.51
C ASP A 31 3.83 -0.72 -3.71
N TYR A 32 3.33 -1.94 -3.90
CA TYR A 32 2.10 -2.42 -3.27
C TYR A 32 2.17 -2.35 -1.74
N SER A 33 3.29 -2.72 -1.11
CA SER A 33 3.44 -2.76 0.36
C SER A 33 3.34 -1.36 0.97
N SER A 34 4.05 -0.40 0.39
CA SER A 34 4.02 1.00 0.83
C SER A 34 2.63 1.62 0.65
N TRP A 35 2.04 1.46 -0.53
CA TRP A 35 0.72 2.04 -0.81
C TRP A 35 -0.41 1.38 0.00
N MET A 36 -0.34 0.07 0.24
CA MET A 36 -1.28 -0.65 1.11
C MET A 36 -1.22 -0.11 2.55
N ALA A 37 -0.01 0.06 3.11
CA ALA A 37 0.17 0.60 4.46
C ALA A 37 -0.34 2.05 4.57
N TRP A 38 0.02 2.92 3.63
CA TRP A 38 -0.42 4.32 3.65
C TRP A 38 -1.93 4.47 3.45
N CYS A 39 -2.55 3.65 2.58
CA CYS A 39 -4.01 3.67 2.41
C CYS A 39 -4.75 3.08 3.61
N PHE A 40 -4.14 2.20 4.41
CA PHE A 40 -4.71 1.73 5.67
C PHE A 40 -4.69 2.80 6.75
N VAL A 41 -3.55 3.50 6.93
CA VAL A 41 -3.39 4.55 7.93
C VAL A 41 -4.22 5.79 7.58
N LEU A 42 -4.24 6.19 6.31
CA LEU A 42 -4.96 7.35 5.81
C LEU A 42 -5.90 6.91 4.68
N PRO A 43 -7.14 6.47 4.98
CA PRO A 43 -8.04 5.91 3.99
C PRO A 43 -8.29 6.78 2.74
N PRO A 44 -8.42 8.12 2.84
CA PRO A 44 -8.58 8.97 1.66
C PRO A 44 -7.43 8.93 0.64
N LEU A 45 -6.24 8.44 1.03
CA LEU A 45 -5.06 8.38 0.17
C LEU A 45 -5.24 7.46 -1.04
N VAL A 46 -6.19 6.53 -0.99
CA VAL A 46 -6.57 5.67 -2.13
C VAL A 46 -7.06 6.51 -3.33
N LEU A 47 -7.67 7.67 -3.09
CA LEU A 47 -8.12 8.58 -4.14
C LEU A 47 -6.95 9.23 -4.87
N ILE A 48 -5.90 9.60 -4.13
CA ILE A 48 -4.66 10.13 -4.71
C ILE A 48 -4.02 9.07 -5.60
N LEU A 49 -3.96 7.82 -5.14
CA LEU A 49 -3.45 6.72 -5.93
C LEU A 49 -4.29 6.47 -7.18
N LEU A 50 -5.61 6.58 -7.09
CA LEU A 50 -6.53 6.44 -8.22
C LEU A 50 -6.24 7.49 -9.31
N LEU A 51 -6.02 8.75 -8.93
CA LEU A 51 -5.71 9.85 -9.84
C LEU A 51 -4.31 9.78 -10.44
N LEU A 52 -3.36 9.18 -9.72
CA LEU A 52 -1.98 9.11 -10.15
C LEU A 52 -1.80 8.22 -11.40
N PRO A 53 -1.08 8.67 -12.44
CA PRO A 53 -0.85 7.86 -13.62
C PRO A 53 -0.01 6.63 -13.28
N ARG A 54 -0.17 5.59 -14.10
CA ARG A 54 0.67 4.38 -14.06
C ARG A 54 2.13 4.77 -14.32
N TYR A 55 3.04 4.28 -13.50
CA TYR A 55 4.46 4.51 -13.69
C TYR A 55 4.96 3.74 -14.92
N GLN A 56 5.53 4.49 -15.88
CA GLN A 56 6.09 3.97 -17.12
C GLN A 56 7.60 3.77 -16.91
N GLY A 57 8.04 2.52 -16.82
CA GLY A 57 9.45 2.20 -16.58
C GLY A 57 9.66 0.92 -15.78
N VAL A 58 10.92 0.55 -15.57
CA VAL A 58 11.30 -0.55 -14.69
C VAL A 58 10.81 -0.20 -13.28
N ARG A 59 9.96 -1.06 -12.71
CA ARG A 59 9.52 -0.89 -11.33
C ARG A 59 10.75 -0.80 -10.43
N PRO A 60 10.90 0.25 -9.60
CA PRO A 60 11.91 0.26 -8.56
C PRO A 60 11.69 -0.97 -7.68
N ARG A 61 12.52 -1.99 -7.85
CA ARG A 61 12.39 -3.23 -7.09
C ARG A 61 13.10 -2.96 -5.78
N GLN A 62 12.35 -2.85 -4.68
CA GLN A 62 12.99 -2.78 -3.38
C GLN A 62 13.89 -4.02 -3.21
N PRO A 63 15.15 -3.84 -2.74
CA PRO A 63 16.02 -4.95 -2.38
C PRO A 63 15.27 -5.91 -1.46
N ARG A 64 15.35 -7.21 -1.75
CA ARG A 64 14.81 -8.22 -0.85
C ARG A 64 15.57 -8.13 0.47
N LEU A 65 14.86 -8.37 1.59
CA LEU A 65 15.48 -8.40 2.92
C LEU A 65 16.66 -9.37 2.98
N ASP A 66 16.56 -10.49 2.26
CA ASP A 66 17.56 -11.56 2.24
C ASP A 66 18.77 -11.28 1.31
N ALA A 67 18.80 -10.14 0.60
CA ALA A 67 19.86 -9.84 -0.35
C ALA A 67 21.25 -9.68 0.31
N GLY A 68 21.30 -9.42 1.63
CA GLY A 68 22.53 -9.34 2.41
C GLY A 68 23.11 -10.68 2.82
N GLU A 69 22.29 -11.74 2.95
CA GLU A 69 22.74 -13.05 3.41
C GLU A 69 23.52 -13.83 2.33
N GLU A 70 23.19 -13.67 1.05
CA GLU A 70 23.94 -14.30 -0.05
C GLU A 70 25.35 -13.71 -0.25
N SER A 71 25.58 -12.47 0.21
CA SER A 71 26.85 -11.76 0.02
C SER A 71 27.92 -12.11 1.07
N GLY A 72 27.54 -12.76 2.18
CA GLY A 72 28.45 -13.15 3.27
C GLY A 72 28.89 -14.62 3.25
N LEU A 73 28.45 -15.39 2.24
CA LEU A 73 28.76 -16.81 2.05
C LEU A 73 29.84 -17.05 0.97
N LEU A 74 30.43 -15.98 0.41
CA LEU A 74 31.56 -15.99 -0.54
C LEU A 74 32.77 -15.29 0.07
#